data_AF-F6Q071-F1
#
_entry.id   AF-F6Q071-F1
#
_cell.length_a   1.000
_cell.length_b   1.000
_cell.length_c   1.000
_cell.angle_alpha   90.00
_cell.angle_beta   90.00
_cell.angle_gamma   90.00
#
_symmetry.space_group_name_H-M   'P 1'
#
loop_
_entity.id
_entity.type
_entity.pdbx_description
1 polymer ?
#
loop_
_entity_poly.entity_id
_entity_poly.type
_entity_poly.pdbx_seq_one_letter_code
_entity_poly.pdbx_strand_id
1 'polypeptide(L)'
;KHFEESQFEQFRLDKWRKLKPNAVPTIFDVPNPPKKFKSNRRVLKRPSSVLKVVVERSNLSDAKIRHVNNEDCINVNEGCSKCSQLIVENRRLLGQVLTLKEHLNNQEKKLESFLREDQREALKYPLTSGTHKWSDKTVQQCLNIRCATGANGYEYLRKIGYPAPSYQVLCNKVENIITAPGIQHTLLDWMEIKMSDLSEESHSCSLMLDEVKVTKGVDYDNNIKQFIGFTSPEFKKKLNNEV
;
A
#
# COMPACT_ATOMS: atom_id res chain seq x y z
N LYS A 1 8.91 -39.36 16.66
CA LYS A 1 8.45 -38.02 17.10
C LYS A 1 9.31 -36.98 16.38
N HIS A 2 8.71 -36.09 15.59
CA HIS A 2 9.45 -35.18 14.69
C HIS A 2 9.99 -33.91 15.35
N PHE A 3 9.62 -33.62 16.61
CA PHE A 3 10.01 -32.41 17.35
C PHE A 3 10.36 -32.78 18.79
N GLU A 4 11.30 -32.04 19.38
CA GLU A 4 11.67 -32.17 20.79
C GLU A 4 10.57 -31.57 21.69
N GLU A 5 10.40 -32.11 22.90
CA GLU A 5 9.38 -31.67 23.86
C GLU A 5 9.56 -30.18 24.26
N SER A 6 10.79 -29.68 24.20
CA SER A 6 11.15 -28.28 24.45
C SER A 6 10.62 -27.29 23.40
N GLN A 7 10.23 -27.79 22.22
CA GLN A 7 9.77 -27.00 21.07
C GLN A 7 8.26 -26.73 21.09
N PHE A 8 7.55 -27.25 22.08
CA PHE A 8 6.15 -26.94 22.32
C PHE A 8 6.00 -25.73 23.25
N GLU A 9 4.96 -24.94 23.03
CA GLU A 9 4.55 -23.87 23.94
C GLU A 9 4.09 -24.46 25.27
N GLN A 10 4.66 -23.96 26.37
CA GLN A 10 4.27 -24.37 27.72
C GLN A 10 3.21 -23.42 28.27
N PHE A 11 2.32 -23.93 29.13
CA PHE A 11 1.33 -23.15 29.88
C PHE A 11 0.30 -22.37 29.05
N ARG A 12 -0.19 -22.96 27.95
CA ARG A 12 -1.33 -22.39 27.25
C ARG A 12 -2.62 -22.58 28.05
N LEU A 13 -3.41 -21.52 28.17
CA LEU A 13 -4.72 -21.51 28.84
C LEU A 13 -5.71 -22.50 28.20
N ASP A 14 -5.58 -22.75 26.90
CA ASP A 14 -6.44 -23.66 26.14
C ASP A 14 -6.01 -25.14 26.22
N LYS A 15 -4.89 -25.47 26.86
CA LYS A 15 -4.29 -26.82 26.94
C LYS A 15 -3.96 -27.47 25.58
N TRP A 16 -3.97 -26.72 24.48
CA TRP A 16 -3.62 -27.26 23.16
C TRP A 16 -2.11 -27.38 23.02
N ARG A 17 -1.64 -28.50 22.48
CA ARG A 17 -0.21 -28.73 22.25
C ARG A 17 0.23 -28.07 20.95
N LYS A 18 0.70 -26.82 21.02
CA LYS A 18 1.18 -26.05 19.86
C LYS A 18 2.71 -25.96 19.82
N LEU A 19 3.28 -26.07 18.63
CA LEU A 19 4.70 -25.82 18.40
C LEU A 19 5.00 -24.32 18.49
N LYS A 20 6.17 -23.98 19.04
CA LYS A 20 6.69 -22.60 19.01
C LYS A 20 6.95 -22.19 17.55
N PRO A 21 6.88 -20.89 17.22
CA PRO A 21 7.15 -20.40 15.87
C PRO A 21 8.55 -20.74 15.32
N ASN A 22 9.50 -21.05 16.21
CA ASN A 22 10.87 -21.45 15.88
C ASN A 22 11.13 -22.96 16.05
N ALA A 23 10.08 -23.78 16.12
CA ALA A 23 10.23 -25.23 16.17
C ALA A 23 10.84 -25.75 14.86
N VAL A 24 11.95 -26.46 14.98
CA VAL A 24 12.66 -27.07 13.84
C VAL A 24 12.50 -28.59 13.98
N PRO A 25 12.03 -29.30 12.95
CA PRO A 25 11.94 -30.76 13.01
C PRO A 25 13.30 -31.36 13.37
N THR A 26 13.31 -32.27 14.32
CA THR A 26 14.52 -32.95 14.82
C THR A 26 14.90 -34.17 13.99
N ILE A 27 14.03 -34.60 13.08
CA ILE A 27 14.31 -35.71 12.16
C ILE A 27 14.81 -35.14 10.84
N PHE A 28 16.11 -34.86 10.80
CA PHE A 28 16.87 -34.85 9.57
C PHE A 28 18.06 -35.77 9.81
N ASP A 29 17.87 -37.08 9.58
CA ASP A 29 18.97 -38.04 9.51
C ASP A 29 19.74 -37.80 8.20
N VAL A 30 20.43 -36.66 8.15
CA VAL A 30 21.33 -36.30 7.06
C VAL A 30 22.76 -36.61 7.51
N PRO A 31 23.57 -37.32 6.71
CA PRO A 31 24.99 -37.43 6.98
C PRO A 31 25.59 -36.01 7.03
N ASN A 32 26.22 -35.66 8.15
CA ASN A 32 26.87 -34.36 8.39
C ASN A 32 25.90 -33.16 8.57
N PRO A 33 25.07 -33.14 9.64
CA PRO A 33 24.15 -32.03 9.88
C PRO A 33 24.92 -30.74 10.24
N PRO A 34 24.43 -29.57 9.79
CA PRO A 34 25.03 -28.28 10.14
C PRO A 34 25.09 -28.07 11.66
N LYS A 35 26.20 -27.53 12.17
CA LYS A 35 26.36 -27.24 13.60
C LYS A 35 25.28 -26.24 14.05
N LYS A 36 24.52 -26.58 15.10
CA LYS A 36 23.49 -25.73 15.69
C LYS A 36 24.11 -24.36 16.05
N PHE A 37 23.60 -23.28 15.45
CA PHE A 37 24.03 -21.91 15.77
C PHE A 37 23.62 -21.57 17.20
N LYS A 38 24.59 -21.50 18.13
CA LYS A 38 24.37 -20.91 19.45
C LYS A 38 24.34 -19.39 19.27
N SER A 39 23.15 -18.80 19.14
CA SER A 39 23.05 -17.34 19.13
C SER A 39 23.32 -16.81 20.54
N ASN A 40 24.48 -16.17 20.76
CA ASN A 40 24.70 -15.31 21.92
C ASN A 40 23.94 -13.98 21.76
N ARG A 41 22.64 -14.04 21.46
CA ARG A 41 21.81 -12.86 21.30
C ARG A 41 21.62 -12.28 22.71
N ARG A 42 22.29 -11.16 23.00
CA ARG A 42 22.04 -10.38 24.22
C ARG A 42 20.56 -10.03 24.25
N VAL A 43 19.80 -10.69 25.12
CA VAL A 43 18.44 -10.27 25.43
C VAL A 43 18.57 -8.96 26.20
N LEU A 44 18.33 -7.83 25.54
CA LEU A 44 18.12 -6.56 26.21
C LEU A 44 16.91 -6.75 27.13
N LYS A 45 17.15 -6.93 28.43
CA LYS A 45 16.09 -6.90 29.44
C LYS A 45 15.51 -5.48 29.41
N ARG A 46 14.26 -5.35 28.96
CA ARG A 46 13.52 -4.10 29.13
C ARG A 46 13.36 -3.86 30.64
N PRO A 47 13.79 -2.71 31.19
CA PRO A 47 13.48 -2.35 32.56
C PRO A 47 11.96 -2.23 32.70
N SER A 48 11.40 -2.82 33.77
CA SER A 48 9.95 -2.95 34.00
C SER A 48 9.25 -1.64 34.44
N SER A 49 9.81 -0.48 34.10
CA SER A 49 9.30 0.83 34.51
C SER A 49 9.00 1.74 33.31
N VAL A 50 8.52 1.18 32.21
CA VAL A 50 7.81 1.99 31.21
C VAL A 50 6.38 2.07 31.69
N LEU A 51 6.05 3.14 32.43
CA LEU A 51 4.68 3.59 32.58
C LEU A 51 4.06 3.59 31.18
N LYS A 52 3.01 2.80 31.01
CA LYS A 52 2.15 2.85 29.82
C LYS A 52 1.65 4.28 29.71
N VAL A 53 2.28 5.09 28.85
CA VAL A 53 1.62 6.26 28.30
C VAL A 53 0.56 5.69 27.37
N VAL A 54 -0.61 5.43 27.95
CA VAL A 54 -1.84 5.31 27.20
C VAL A 54 -2.01 6.68 26.57
N VAL A 55 -1.73 6.79 25.28
CA VAL A 55 -2.20 7.92 24.49
C VAL A 55 -3.71 7.73 24.38
N GLU A 56 -4.43 8.20 25.39
CA GLU A 56 -5.83 8.52 25.22
C GLU A 56 -5.88 9.56 24.10
N ARG A 57 -6.45 9.16 22.96
CA ARG A 57 -6.92 10.10 21.95
C ARG A 57 -8.10 10.85 22.57
N SER A 58 -7.79 11.85 23.40
CA SER A 58 -8.75 12.89 23.71
C SER A 58 -8.90 13.72 22.44
N ASN A 59 -10.07 13.58 21.82
CA ASN A 59 -10.55 14.51 20.81
C ASN A 59 -10.69 15.88 21.48
N LEU A 60 -9.60 16.65 21.56
CA LEU A 60 -9.73 18.09 21.64
C LEU A 60 -10.15 18.55 20.25
N SER A 61 -11.46 18.52 20.03
CA SER A 61 -12.13 19.34 19.04
C SER A 61 -11.59 20.76 19.10
N ASP A 62 -11.56 21.41 17.93
CA ASP A 62 -11.27 22.81 17.59
C ASP A 62 -11.57 23.88 18.65
N ALA A 63 -10.98 23.76 19.84
CA ALA A 63 -11.01 24.74 20.90
C ALA A 63 -9.93 25.74 20.55
N LYS A 64 -10.31 26.67 19.68
CA LYS A 64 -9.84 28.06 19.59
C LYS A 64 -8.78 28.34 20.66
N ILE A 65 -7.51 28.26 20.30
CA ILE A 65 -6.43 28.76 21.14
C ILE A 65 -6.70 30.26 21.25
N ARG A 66 -7.44 30.62 22.29
CA ARG A 66 -7.75 32.01 22.61
C ARG A 66 -6.40 32.70 22.74
N HIS A 67 -6.27 33.85 22.11
CA HIS A 67 -5.28 34.83 22.51
C HIS A 67 -5.39 34.97 24.02
N VAL A 68 -4.41 34.42 24.74
CA VAL A 68 -4.28 34.64 26.17
C VAL A 68 -3.69 36.05 26.30
N ASN A 69 -4.57 37.04 26.26
CA ASN A 69 -4.32 38.29 26.95
C ASN A 69 -4.37 37.96 28.44
N ASN A 70 -3.25 37.55 29.02
CA ASN A 70 -3.13 37.46 30.47
C ASN A 70 -2.70 38.83 30.98
N GLU A 71 -3.68 39.62 31.41
CA GLU A 71 -3.48 40.74 32.34
C GLU A 71 -3.38 40.28 33.81
N ASP A 72 -3.33 38.98 34.10
CA ASP A 72 -3.10 38.49 35.46
C ASP A 72 -1.61 38.22 35.70
N CYS A 73 -0.92 39.28 36.13
CA CYS A 73 0.40 39.26 36.73
C CYS A 73 0.36 38.43 38.02
N ILE A 74 0.86 37.19 37.98
CA ILE A 74 1.23 36.47 39.22
C ILE A 74 2.43 37.21 39.81
N ASN A 75 2.18 37.88 40.94
CA ASN A 75 3.16 38.59 41.74
C ASN A 75 4.25 37.61 42.23
N VAL A 76 5.41 37.63 41.59
CA VAL A 76 6.59 36.86 42.03
C VAL A 76 7.44 37.77 42.90
N ASN A 77 7.07 37.90 44.17
CA ASN A 77 7.95 38.53 45.14
C ASN A 77 9.12 37.56 45.43
N GLU A 78 10.34 38.06 45.25
CA GLU A 78 11.65 37.39 45.39
C GLU A 78 11.91 36.22 44.42
N GLY A 79 12.17 36.63 43.18
CA GLY A 79 12.52 35.78 42.06
C GLY A 79 13.83 35.03 42.23
N CYS A 80 13.74 33.70 42.25
CA CYS A 80 14.83 32.89 41.71
C CYS A 80 15.04 33.31 40.25
N SER A 81 16.21 33.91 39.93
CA SER A 81 16.58 34.33 38.57
C SER A 81 16.31 33.23 37.53
N LYS A 82 16.51 31.97 37.96
CA LYS A 82 16.23 30.76 37.17
C LYS A 82 14.75 30.57 36.84
N CYS A 83 13.83 30.87 37.76
CA CYS A 83 12.39 30.78 37.51
C CYS A 83 11.93 31.84 36.49
N SER A 84 12.45 33.06 36.57
CA SER A 84 12.16 34.12 35.58
C SER A 84 12.69 33.73 34.19
N GLN A 85 13.92 33.21 34.11
CA GLN A 85 14.51 32.70 32.87
C GLN A 85 13.68 31.55 32.27
N LEU A 86 13.23 30.59 33.08
CA LEU A 86 12.41 29.47 32.63
C LEU A 86 11.02 29.92 32.13
N ILE A 87 10.42 30.97 32.69
CA ILE A 87 9.13 31.51 32.21
C ILE A 87 9.31 32.12 30.82
N VAL A 88 10.36 32.90 30.61
CA VAL A 88 10.67 33.51 29.31
C VAL A 88 11.00 32.42 28.28
N GLU A 89 11.75 31.40 28.69
CA GLU A 89 12.07 30.27 27.81
C GLU A 89 10.83 29.44 27.45
N ASN A 90 9.95 29.16 28.41
CA ASN A 90 8.67 28.49 28.13
C ASN A 90 7.82 29.29 27.13
N ARG A 91 7.76 30.62 27.26
CA ARG A 91 7.07 31.48 26.30
C ARG A 91 7.69 31.37 24.90
N ARG A 92 9.03 31.38 24.82
CA ARG A 92 9.77 31.19 23.56
C ARG A 92 9.49 29.82 22.93
N LEU A 93 9.58 28.76 23.72
CA LEU A 93 9.32 27.38 23.28
C LEU A 93 7.89 27.19 22.82
N LEU A 94 6.91 27.78 23.53
CA LEU A 94 5.51 27.76 23.11
C LEU A 94 5.32 28.45 21.76
N GLY A 95 5.95 29.60 21.54
CA GLY A 95 5.96 30.26 20.23
C GLY A 95 6.51 29.35 19.13
N GLN A 96 7.65 28.70 19.37
CA GLN A 96 8.24 27.75 18.43
C GLN A 96 7.32 26.57 18.13
N VAL A 97 6.68 25.99 19.14
CA VAL A 97 5.73 24.88 18.96
C VAL A 97 4.53 25.30 18.11
N LEU A 98 4.01 26.51 18.30
CA LEU A 98 2.89 27.01 17.49
C LEU A 98 3.30 27.20 16.03
N THR A 99 4.44 27.85 15.77
CA THR A 99 4.95 28.04 14.41
C THR A 99 5.26 26.71 13.71
N LEU A 100 5.80 25.72 14.43
CA LEU A 100 6.06 24.39 13.90
C LEU A 100 4.76 23.63 13.59
N LYS A 101 3.74 23.73 14.46
CA LYS A 101 2.42 23.14 14.21
C LYS A 101 1.77 23.73 12.97
N GLU A 102 1.85 25.05 12.80
CA GLU A 102 1.34 25.72 11.61
C GLU A 102 2.05 25.26 10.34
N HIS A 103 3.39 25.16 10.37
CA HIS A 103 4.16 24.64 9.25
C HIS A 103 3.78 23.19 8.89
N LEU A 104 3.62 22.32 9.89
CA LEU A 104 3.20 20.93 9.67
C LEU A 104 1.81 20.87 9.03
N ASN A 105 0.85 21.62 9.56
CA ASN A 105 -0.50 21.69 8.99
C ASN A 105 -0.49 22.20 7.54
N ASN A 106 0.33 23.20 7.23
CA ASN A 106 0.48 23.70 5.87
C ASN A 106 1.14 22.67 4.93
N GLN A 107 2.07 21.87 5.43
CA GLN A 107 2.67 20.77 4.66
C GLN A 107 1.67 19.64 4.43
N GLU A 108 0.89 19.25 5.43
CA GLU A 108 -0.16 18.24 5.31
C GLU A 108 -1.19 18.63 4.25
N LYS A 109 -1.69 19.87 4.27
CA LYS A 109 -2.62 20.38 3.24
C LYS A 109 -2.04 20.34 1.83
N LYS A 110 -0.75 20.63 1.66
CA LYS A 110 -0.07 20.53 0.35
C LYS A 110 0.07 19.08 -0.10
N LEU A 111 0.28 18.15 0.82
CA LEU A 111 0.30 16.72 0.50
C LEU A 111 -1.10 16.22 0.14
N GLU A 112 -2.14 16.73 0.80
CA GLU A 112 -3.53 16.40 0.52
C GLU A 112 -4.00 16.82 -0.87
N SER A 113 -3.49 17.94 -1.39
CA SER A 113 -3.83 18.40 -2.74
C SER A 113 -3.14 17.61 -3.85
N PHE A 114 -1.99 16.99 -3.55
CA PHE A 114 -1.17 16.29 -4.55
C PHE A 114 -1.34 14.76 -4.51
N LEU A 115 -1.39 14.17 -3.32
CA LEU A 115 -1.44 12.72 -3.10
C LEU A 115 -2.75 12.30 -2.46
N ARG A 116 -3.24 11.11 -2.79
CA ARG A 116 -4.41 10.50 -2.14
C ARG A 116 -4.07 9.94 -0.76
N GLU A 117 -5.09 9.65 0.05
CA GLU A 117 -4.90 9.16 1.43
C GLU A 117 -4.06 7.88 1.50
N ASP A 118 -4.34 6.90 0.63
CA ASP A 118 -3.57 5.66 0.53
C ASP A 118 -2.11 5.91 0.12
N GLN A 119 -1.87 6.82 -0.82
CA GLN A 119 -0.51 7.26 -1.18
C GLN A 119 0.23 7.93 -0.02
N ARG A 120 -0.46 8.77 0.77
CA ARG A 120 0.11 9.41 1.97
C ARG A 120 0.39 8.39 3.06
N GLU A 121 -0.48 7.41 3.24
CA GLU A 121 -0.25 6.31 4.18
C GLU A 121 0.93 5.44 3.77
N ALA A 122 1.09 5.18 2.46
CA ALA A 122 2.25 4.48 1.92
C ALA A 122 3.57 5.23 2.18
N LEU A 123 3.56 6.57 2.27
CA LEU A 123 4.75 7.35 2.62
C LEU A 123 5.16 7.25 4.09
N LYS A 124 4.23 6.89 5.00
CA LYS A 124 4.52 6.77 6.44
C LYS A 124 5.42 5.57 6.76
N TYR A 125 5.48 4.60 5.85
CA TYR A 125 6.26 3.38 6.01
C TYR A 125 7.26 3.25 4.86
N PRO A 126 8.43 2.62 5.08
CA PRO A 126 9.32 2.26 3.98
C PRO A 126 8.57 1.41 2.94
N LEU A 127 8.88 1.56 1.65
CA LEU A 127 8.27 0.79 0.55
C LEU A 127 8.32 -0.75 0.74
N THR A 128 9.25 -1.23 1.57
CA THR A 128 9.43 -2.64 1.95
C THR A 128 8.47 -3.14 3.03
N SER A 129 7.72 -2.26 3.69
CA SER A 129 6.87 -2.60 4.83
C SER A 129 5.46 -2.99 4.38
N GLY A 130 5.32 -4.23 3.91
CA GLY A 130 4.05 -4.93 3.81
C GLY A 130 3.10 -4.50 2.67
N THR A 131 2.08 -5.32 2.45
CA THR A 131 1.08 -5.16 1.39
C THR A 131 0.16 -3.97 1.69
N HIS A 132 0.53 -2.80 1.19
CA HIS A 132 -0.35 -1.63 1.23
C HIS A 132 -1.53 -1.83 0.27
N LYS A 133 -2.76 -1.58 0.73
CA LYS A 133 -3.97 -1.71 -0.09
C LYS A 133 -4.21 -0.41 -0.83
N TRP A 134 -4.00 -0.45 -2.14
CA TRP A 134 -4.24 0.69 -3.03
C TRP A 134 -5.74 0.83 -3.34
N SER A 135 -6.23 2.06 -3.32
CA SER A 135 -7.58 2.39 -3.76
C SER A 135 -7.68 2.33 -5.29
N ASP A 136 -8.90 2.06 -5.79
CA ASP A 136 -9.16 1.96 -7.23
C ASP A 136 -8.85 3.26 -7.97
N LYS A 137 -9.08 4.41 -7.31
CA LYS A 137 -8.73 5.73 -7.85
C LYS A 137 -7.23 5.91 -8.01
N THR A 138 -6.43 5.42 -7.06
CA THR A 138 -4.97 5.45 -7.15
C THR A 138 -4.45 4.53 -8.23
N VAL A 139 -5.02 3.31 -8.33
CA VAL A 139 -4.66 2.37 -9.41
C VAL A 139 -4.99 2.97 -10.77
N GLN A 140 -6.17 3.56 -10.95
CA GLN A 140 -6.57 4.23 -12.19
C GLN A 140 -5.62 5.37 -12.56
N GLN A 141 -5.28 6.25 -11.60
CA GLN A 141 -4.30 7.31 -11.83
C GLN A 141 -2.93 6.77 -12.23
N CYS A 142 -2.48 5.69 -11.57
CA CYS A 142 -1.21 5.05 -11.88
C CYS A 142 -1.20 4.37 -13.24
N LEU A 143 -2.31 3.77 -13.67
CA LEU A 143 -2.49 3.26 -15.04
C LEU A 143 -2.36 4.40 -16.05
N ASN A 144 -2.99 5.55 -15.80
CA ASN A 144 -2.87 6.73 -16.68
C ASN A 144 -1.42 7.21 -16.78
N ILE A 145 -0.70 7.32 -15.65
CA ILE A 145 0.72 7.68 -15.63
C ILE A 145 1.54 6.64 -16.42
N ARG A 146 1.27 5.35 -16.21
CA ARG A 146 1.95 4.24 -16.88
C ARG A 146 1.72 4.23 -18.40
N CYS A 147 0.53 4.60 -18.86
CA CYS A 147 0.19 4.76 -20.26
C CYS A 147 0.92 5.96 -20.88
N ALA A 148 0.98 7.09 -20.17
CA ALA A 148 1.64 8.30 -20.67
C ALA A 148 3.17 8.20 -20.70
N THR A 149 3.77 7.51 -19.73
CA THR A 149 5.23 7.48 -19.53
C THR A 149 5.91 6.17 -19.94
N GLY A 150 5.14 5.11 -20.18
CA GLY A 150 5.64 3.79 -20.53
C GLY A 150 6.32 3.00 -19.40
N ALA A 151 6.86 1.82 -19.78
CA ALA A 151 7.81 0.95 -19.07
C ALA A 151 8.57 1.62 -17.94
N ASN A 152 9.60 2.25 -18.46
CA ASN A 152 10.75 2.67 -17.72
C ASN A 152 10.45 3.97 -16.99
N GLY A 153 9.59 4.83 -17.54
CA GLY A 153 9.17 6.07 -16.89
C GLY A 153 8.40 5.81 -15.59
N TYR A 154 7.46 4.85 -15.61
CA TYR A 154 6.72 4.49 -14.40
C TYR A 154 7.60 3.86 -13.32
N GLU A 155 8.48 2.94 -13.69
CA GLU A 155 9.42 2.33 -12.73
C GLU A 155 10.46 3.33 -12.22
N TYR A 156 10.90 4.28 -13.05
CA TYR A 156 11.76 5.38 -12.61
C TYR A 156 11.07 6.24 -11.53
N LEU A 157 9.79 6.59 -11.72
CA LEU A 157 9.01 7.32 -10.71
C LEU A 157 8.96 6.57 -9.37
N ARG A 158 8.77 5.24 -9.40
CA ARG A 158 8.78 4.42 -8.18
C ARG A 158 10.15 4.40 -7.51
N LYS A 159 11.24 4.33 -8.30
CA LYS A 159 12.62 4.33 -7.78
C LYS A 159 13.00 5.63 -7.08
N ILE A 160 12.53 6.78 -7.56
CA ILE A 160 12.76 8.07 -6.89
C ILE A 160 11.92 8.27 -5.63
N GLY A 161 11.03 7.32 -5.30
CA GLY A 161 10.21 7.35 -4.09
C GLY A 161 8.77 7.82 -4.28
N TYR A 162 8.26 7.88 -5.52
CA TYR A 162 6.85 8.18 -5.74
C TYR A 162 5.95 7.06 -5.16
N PRO A 163 4.92 7.38 -4.35
CA PRO A 163 4.04 6.40 -3.71
C PRO A 163 3.06 5.82 -4.74
N ALA A 164 3.53 4.80 -5.45
CA ALA A 164 2.78 4.12 -6.50
C ALA A 164 2.85 2.58 -6.34
N PRO A 165 1.76 1.88 -6.70
CA PRO A 165 1.70 0.42 -6.73
C PRO A 165 2.77 -0.19 -7.63
N SER A 166 3.10 -1.45 -7.38
CA SER A 166 3.96 -2.21 -8.28
C SER A 166 3.24 -2.54 -9.59
N TYR A 167 4.01 -2.82 -10.64
CA TYR A 167 3.46 -3.30 -11.90
C TYR A 167 2.53 -4.51 -11.74
N GLN A 168 2.87 -5.45 -10.85
CA GLN A 168 2.01 -6.61 -10.55
C GLN A 168 0.64 -6.19 -10.01
N VAL A 169 0.58 -5.20 -9.11
CA VAL A 169 -0.70 -4.70 -8.59
C VAL A 169 -1.55 -4.07 -9.70
N LEU A 170 -0.91 -3.33 -10.63
CA LEU A 170 -1.61 -2.78 -11.79
C LEU A 170 -2.17 -3.91 -12.68
N CYS A 171 -1.35 -4.91 -13.00
CA CYS A 171 -1.75 -6.07 -13.81
C CYS A 171 -2.90 -6.83 -13.16
N ASN A 172 -2.79 -7.19 -11.88
CA ASN A 172 -3.83 -7.93 -11.16
C ASN A 172 -5.16 -7.17 -11.12
N LYS A 173 -5.14 -5.84 -11.13
CA LYS A 173 -6.36 -5.04 -11.17
C LYS A 173 -7.04 -5.10 -12.54
N VAL A 174 -6.25 -5.07 -13.61
CA VAL A 174 -6.73 -5.11 -15.01
C VAL A 174 -7.02 -6.54 -15.48
N GLU A 175 -6.44 -7.56 -14.86
CA GLU A 175 -6.59 -8.98 -15.22
C GLU A 175 -8.05 -9.44 -15.24
N ASN A 176 -8.90 -8.84 -14.42
CA ASN A 176 -10.33 -9.14 -14.40
C ASN A 176 -11.09 -8.63 -15.64
N ILE A 177 -10.45 -7.84 -16.50
CA ILE A 177 -11.02 -7.37 -17.77
C ILE A 177 -10.71 -8.42 -18.83
N ILE A 178 -11.69 -9.27 -19.10
CA ILE A 178 -11.58 -10.33 -20.10
C ILE A 178 -11.74 -9.72 -21.50
N THR A 179 -10.74 -9.91 -22.37
CA THR A 179 -10.79 -9.48 -23.77
C THR A 179 -10.66 -10.71 -24.67
N ALA A 180 -11.81 -11.33 -24.97
CA ALA A 180 -11.87 -12.49 -25.85
C ALA A 180 -11.98 -12.08 -27.34
N PRO A 181 -11.50 -12.93 -28.27
CA PRO A 181 -11.77 -12.74 -29.70
C PRO A 181 -13.28 -12.70 -29.99
N GLY A 182 -13.69 -11.81 -30.90
CA GLY A 182 -15.09 -11.59 -31.25
C GLY A 182 -15.60 -10.22 -30.79
N ILE A 183 -16.92 -10.10 -30.65
CA ILE A 183 -17.56 -8.85 -30.23
C ILE A 183 -17.39 -8.67 -28.72
N GLN A 184 -16.84 -7.53 -28.31
CA GLN A 184 -16.61 -7.21 -26.90
C GLN A 184 -17.87 -6.59 -26.27
N HIS A 185 -18.84 -7.42 -25.89
CA HIS A 185 -20.09 -6.97 -25.28
C HIS A 185 -19.88 -6.12 -24.03
N THR A 186 -18.93 -6.51 -23.16
CA THR A 186 -18.62 -5.73 -21.96
C THR A 186 -18.16 -4.32 -22.29
N LEU A 187 -17.40 -4.11 -23.36
CA LEU A 187 -17.01 -2.75 -23.75
C LEU A 187 -18.22 -1.95 -24.26
N LEU A 188 -19.13 -2.58 -24.99
CA LEU A 188 -20.36 -1.94 -25.47
C LEU A 188 -21.25 -1.50 -24.31
N ASP A 189 -21.42 -2.32 -23.27
CA ASP A 189 -22.20 -1.97 -22.07
C ASP A 189 -21.62 -0.71 -21.38
N TRP A 190 -20.28 -0.61 -21.33
CA TRP A 190 -19.61 0.55 -20.74
C TRP A 190 -19.71 1.79 -21.63
N MET A 191 -19.72 1.59 -22.95
CA MET A 191 -19.95 2.67 -23.91
C MET A 191 -21.39 3.18 -23.83
N GLU A 192 -22.38 2.31 -23.63
CA GLU A 192 -23.79 2.70 -23.43
C GLU A 192 -23.94 3.63 -22.22
N ILE A 193 -23.35 3.26 -21.08
CA ILE A 193 -23.32 4.12 -19.88
C ILE A 193 -22.65 5.46 -20.17
N LYS A 194 -21.61 5.48 -21.02
CA LYS A 194 -20.93 6.73 -21.38
C LYS A 194 -21.74 7.57 -22.37
N MET A 195 -22.54 6.95 -23.22
CA MET A 195 -23.35 7.62 -24.24
C MET A 195 -24.69 8.12 -23.70
N SER A 196 -25.18 7.60 -22.57
CA SER A 196 -26.43 8.06 -21.95
C SER A 196 -26.40 9.54 -21.53
N ASP A 197 -25.22 10.08 -21.27
CA ASP A 197 -25.02 11.49 -20.89
C ASP A 197 -24.86 12.43 -22.11
N LEU A 198 -24.83 11.88 -23.33
CA LEU A 198 -24.63 12.63 -24.57
C LEU A 198 -25.96 12.85 -25.32
N SER A 199 -26.03 13.92 -26.10
CA SER A 199 -27.19 14.19 -26.96
C SER A 199 -27.38 13.12 -28.04
N GLU A 200 -28.62 12.92 -28.48
CA GLU A 200 -28.95 11.93 -29.54
C GLU A 200 -28.18 12.18 -30.85
N GLU A 201 -27.89 13.44 -31.17
CA GLU A 201 -27.06 13.81 -32.33
C GLU A 201 -25.65 13.20 -32.27
N SER A 202 -25.15 12.95 -31.06
CA SER A 202 -23.84 12.34 -30.82
C SER A 202 -23.85 10.81 -30.96
N HIS A 203 -25.02 10.19 -31.15
CA HIS A 203 -25.16 8.73 -31.29
C HIS A 203 -24.93 8.24 -32.72
N SER A 204 -24.92 9.15 -33.71
CA SER A 204 -24.58 8.80 -35.09
C SER A 204 -23.08 8.48 -35.19
N CYS A 205 -22.75 7.25 -35.58
CA CYS A 205 -21.38 6.81 -35.78
C CYS A 205 -21.22 5.97 -37.05
N SER A 206 -20.00 5.89 -37.55
CA SER A 206 -19.63 5.01 -38.66
C SER A 206 -18.62 3.98 -38.18
N LEU A 207 -18.86 2.69 -38.48
CA LEU A 207 -17.92 1.62 -38.18
C LEU A 207 -16.98 1.43 -39.36
N MET A 208 -15.72 1.82 -39.21
CA MET A 208 -14.67 1.58 -40.18
C MET A 208 -13.77 0.44 -39.69
N LEU A 209 -13.52 -0.54 -40.54
CA LEU A 209 -12.73 -1.73 -40.24
C LEU A 209 -11.59 -1.86 -41.26
N ASP A 210 -10.42 -2.23 -40.79
CA ASP A 210 -9.25 -2.55 -41.60
C ASP A 210 -8.48 -3.72 -40.95
N GLU A 211 -7.72 -4.46 -41.74
CA GLU A 211 -6.98 -5.63 -41.27
C GLU A 211 -5.52 -5.29 -40.97
N VAL A 212 -5.03 -5.71 -39.80
CA VAL A 212 -3.62 -5.55 -39.41
C VAL A 212 -2.87 -6.86 -39.62
N LYS A 213 -1.74 -6.81 -40.33
CA LYS A 213 -0.84 -7.95 -40.47
C LYS A 213 -0.14 -8.23 -39.13
N VAL A 214 -0.41 -9.39 -38.55
CA VAL A 214 0.23 -9.89 -37.32
C VAL A 214 1.19 -11.06 -37.62
N THR A 215 2.13 -11.30 -36.72
CA THR A 215 2.99 -12.48 -36.77
C THR A 215 2.17 -13.74 -36.51
N LYS A 216 2.34 -14.77 -37.35
CA LYS A 216 1.68 -16.06 -37.15
C LYS A 216 2.25 -16.74 -35.89
N GLY A 217 1.37 -17.20 -35.01
CA GLY A 217 1.74 -17.89 -33.79
C GLY A 217 0.49 -18.44 -33.11
N VAL A 218 0.66 -19.46 -32.28
CA VAL A 218 -0.40 -19.99 -31.42
C VAL A 218 0.07 -19.82 -29.98
N ASP A 219 -0.70 -19.08 -29.19
CA ASP A 219 -0.40 -18.82 -27.79
C ASP A 219 -1.53 -19.36 -26.91
N TYR A 220 -1.17 -19.83 -25.70
CA TYR A 220 -2.16 -20.24 -24.71
C TYR A 220 -2.47 -19.07 -23.78
N ASP A 221 -3.73 -18.64 -23.76
CA ASP A 221 -4.20 -17.61 -22.84
C ASP A 221 -4.75 -18.26 -21.56
N ASN A 222 -4.10 -18.00 -20.43
CA ASN A 222 -4.50 -18.52 -19.13
C ASN A 222 -5.82 -17.95 -18.60
N ASN A 223 -6.19 -16.73 -19.00
CA ASN A 223 -7.40 -16.06 -18.52
C ASN A 223 -8.64 -16.70 -19.16
N ILE A 224 -8.57 -16.97 -20.47
CA ILE A 224 -9.68 -17.59 -21.23
C ILE A 224 -9.54 -19.13 -21.29
N LYS A 225 -8.38 -19.67 -20.85
CA LYS A 225 -8.05 -21.10 -20.84
C LYS A 225 -8.14 -21.76 -22.22
N GLN A 226 -7.72 -21.05 -23.27
CA GLN A 226 -7.79 -21.51 -24.65
C GLN A 226 -6.56 -21.11 -25.45
N PHE A 227 -6.30 -21.84 -26.53
CA PHE A 227 -5.31 -21.45 -27.53
C PHE A 227 -5.89 -20.36 -28.46
N ILE A 228 -5.12 -19.29 -28.66
CA ILE A 228 -5.42 -18.14 -29.52
C ILE A 228 -4.38 -18.10 -30.65
N GLY A 229 -4.74 -17.47 -31.78
CA GLY A 229 -3.81 -17.27 -32.91
C GLY A 229 -4.10 -18.14 -34.14
N PHE A 230 -5.17 -18.94 -34.11
CA PHE A 230 -5.70 -19.57 -35.31
C PHE A 230 -6.33 -18.51 -36.20
N THR A 231 -5.62 -18.11 -37.25
CA THR A 231 -6.07 -17.07 -38.20
C THR A 231 -7.31 -17.46 -39.00
N SER A 232 -7.82 -18.70 -38.89
CA SER A 232 -9.09 -19.12 -39.55
C SER A 232 -9.70 -20.36 -38.88
N PRO A 233 -11.06 -20.50 -38.83
CA PRO A 233 -11.75 -21.68 -38.29
C PRO A 233 -11.35 -23.00 -38.95
N GLU A 234 -10.91 -22.96 -40.21
CA GLU A 234 -10.44 -24.10 -40.99
C GLU A 234 -9.22 -24.78 -40.35
N PHE A 235 -8.33 -24.01 -39.72
CA PHE A 235 -7.16 -24.53 -39.01
C PHE A 235 -7.51 -25.17 -37.67
N LYS A 236 -8.60 -24.73 -37.02
CA LYS A 236 -9.09 -25.32 -35.76
C LYS A 236 -9.58 -26.76 -35.95
N LYS A 237 -10.12 -27.09 -37.12
CA LYS A 237 -10.59 -28.46 -37.45
C LYS A 237 -9.43 -29.46 -37.64
N LYS A 238 -8.26 -29.02 -38.09
CA LYS A 238 -7.12 -29.94 -38.30
C LYS A 238 -6.54 -30.48 -37.00
N LEU A 239 -6.43 -29.65 -35.95
CA LEU A 239 -5.88 -30.09 -34.67
C LEU A 239 -6.77 -31.11 -33.92
N ASN A 240 -8.09 -30.94 -33.99
CA ASN A 240 -9.02 -31.85 -33.31
C ASN A 240 -9.10 -33.25 -33.95
N ASN A 241 -8.54 -33.42 -35.16
CA ASN A 241 -8.52 -34.70 -35.89
C ASN A 241 -7.15 -35.41 -35.79
N GLU A 242 -6.16 -34.82 -35.10
CA GLU A 242 -4.81 -35.39 -34.92
C GLU A 242 -4.52 -35.78 -33.46
N VAL A 243 -5.55 -35.87 -32.61
CA VAL A 243 -5.47 -36.40 -31.23
C VAL A 243 -6.27 -37.68 -31.10
#